data_AF-A0AAU9RUN4-F1
#
_entry.id   AF-A0AAU9RUN4-F1
#
_cell.length_a   1.000
_cell.length_b   1.000
_cell.length_c   1.000
_cell.angle_alpha   90.00
_cell.angle_beta   90.00
_cell.angle_gamma   90.00
#
_symmetry.space_group_name_H-M   'P 1'
#
loop_
_entity.id
_entity.type
_entity.pdbx_description
1 polymer ?
#
loop_
_entity_poly.entity_id
_entity_poly.type
_entity_poly.pdbx_seq_one_letter_code
_entity_poly.pdbx_strand_id
1 'polypeptide(L)'
;MSNHNNFLKLFGCCLEFRFLVFVFEYAELGVLNWQGDAMVNGEDAVLPWSVRLKIAKEIANAVTYLHTAFPKIIIHRHIKVTNIFLDKNWTTKLSDFSLAITLPEGESRIEVEGVQGTLGYLDPLYNSTRVFLAM
;
A
#
# COMPACT_ATOMS: atom_id res chain seq x y z
N MET A 1 8.49 -10.03 -2.37
CA MET A 1 7.16 -9.44 -2.07
C MET A 1 6.18 -9.55 -3.24
N SER A 2 6.64 -9.57 -4.49
CA SER A 2 5.82 -9.52 -5.71
C SER A 2 4.92 -10.73 -6.03
N ASN A 3 4.94 -11.80 -5.22
CA ASN A 3 4.14 -13.00 -5.49
C ASN A 3 2.78 -13.04 -4.76
N HIS A 4 2.53 -12.13 -3.82
CA HIS A 4 1.23 -12.06 -3.15
C HIS A 4 0.23 -11.29 -4.02
N ASN A 5 -0.97 -11.86 -4.21
CA ASN A 5 -1.94 -11.33 -5.17
C ASN A 5 -2.43 -9.92 -4.84
N ASN A 6 -2.36 -9.50 -3.56
CA ASN A 6 -2.82 -8.18 -3.12
C ASN A 6 -1.77 -7.06 -3.16
N PHE A 7 -0.61 -7.29 -3.80
CA PHE A 7 0.32 -6.20 -4.13
C PHE A 7 0.33 -5.97 -5.63
N LEU A 8 0.49 -4.70 -6.02
CA LEU A 8 0.73 -4.34 -7.41
C LEU A 8 2.09 -4.88 -7.84
N LYS A 9 2.10 -5.78 -8.81
CA LYS A 9 3.33 -6.45 -9.26
C LYS A 9 4.26 -5.48 -9.98
N LEU A 10 5.50 -5.40 -9.52
CA LEU A 10 6.59 -4.74 -10.22
C LEU A 10 7.18 -5.71 -11.25
N PHE A 11 7.18 -5.31 -12.53
CA PHE A 11 7.83 -6.07 -13.60
C PHE A 11 9.30 -5.69 -13.80
N GLY A 12 9.67 -4.44 -13.53
CA GLY A 12 11.06 -4.01 -13.64
C GLY A 12 11.24 -2.51 -13.47
N CYS A 13 12.44 -2.04 -13.77
CA CYS A 13 12.75 -0.62 -13.75
C CYS A 13 13.71 -0.26 -14.89
N CYS A 14 13.66 1.01 -15.32
CA CYS A 14 14.58 1.61 -16.28
C CYS A 14 15.48 2.63 -15.56
N LEU A 15 16.78 2.48 -15.77
CA LEU A 15 17.85 3.26 -15.14
C LEU A 15 18.46 4.32 -16.07
N GLU A 16 18.03 4.36 -17.34
CA GLU A 16 18.60 5.28 -18.35
C GLU A 16 18.13 6.73 -18.18
N PHE A 17 17.03 6.93 -17.48
CA PHE A 17 16.50 8.26 -17.17
C PHE A 17 17.21 8.88 -15.96
N ARG A 18 17.12 10.21 -15.82
CA ARG A 18 17.64 10.95 -14.65
C ARG A 18 17.11 10.41 -13.31
N PHE A 19 15.87 9.92 -13.31
CA PHE A 19 15.23 9.30 -12.15
C PHE A 19 14.81 7.87 -12.53
N LEU A 20 14.80 6.99 -11.52
CA LEU A 20 14.35 5.61 -11.68
C LEU A 20 12.90 5.55 -12.17
N VAL A 21 12.67 4.87 -13.30
CA VAL A 21 11.32 4.65 -13.82
C VAL A 21 10.92 3.20 -13.55
N PHE A 22 9.78 2.98 -12.91
CA PHE A 22 9.29 1.65 -12.58
C PHE A 22 8.18 1.22 -13.53
N VAL A 23 8.14 -0.08 -13.85
CA VAL A 23 7.11 -0.70 -14.69
C VAL A 23 6.33 -1.70 -13.84
N PHE A 24 5.02 -1.51 -13.75
CA PHE A 24 4.12 -2.35 -12.96
C PHE A 24 3.12 -3.09 -13.86
N GLU A 25 2.45 -4.10 -13.30
CA GLU A 25 1.25 -4.65 -13.90
C GLU A 25 0.19 -3.56 -14.08
N TYR A 26 -0.59 -3.65 -15.16
CA TYR A 26 -1.69 -2.73 -15.42
C TYR A 26 -2.94 -3.22 -14.68
N ALA A 27 -3.51 -2.34 -13.84
CA ALA A 27 -4.74 -2.59 -13.10
C ALA A 27 -5.87 -1.80 -13.77
N GLU A 28 -6.82 -2.51 -14.39
CA GLU A 28 -7.74 -1.93 -15.37
C GLU A 28 -8.73 -0.92 -14.79
N LEU A 29 -9.09 -1.05 -13.51
CA LEU A 29 -10.01 -0.12 -12.83
C LEU A 29 -9.26 1.05 -12.15
N GLY A 30 -7.93 1.11 -12.31
CA GLY A 30 -7.10 2.19 -11.81
C GLY A 30 -7.03 2.27 -10.29
N VAL A 31 -6.76 3.47 -9.78
CA VAL A 31 -6.70 3.77 -8.35
C VAL A 31 -8.07 4.17 -7.80
N LEU A 32 -8.30 3.89 -6.51
CA LEU A 32 -9.42 4.50 -5.82
C LEU A 32 -9.22 6.02 -5.71
N ASN A 33 -10.28 6.78 -5.98
CA ASN A 33 -10.29 8.21 -5.72
C ASN A 33 -10.47 8.50 -4.22
N TRP A 34 -10.54 9.78 -3.84
CA TRP A 34 -10.63 10.17 -2.43
C TRP A 34 -11.98 9.84 -1.77
N GLN A 35 -13.04 9.58 -2.57
CA GLN A 35 -14.33 9.03 -2.10
C GLN A 35 -14.24 7.53 -1.77
N GLY A 36 -13.20 6.84 -2.26
CA GLY A 36 -13.16 5.39 -2.32
C GLY A 36 -13.97 4.79 -3.47
N ASP A 37 -14.22 5.57 -4.52
CA ASP A 37 -14.85 5.12 -5.75
C ASP A 37 -13.79 4.77 -6.81
N ALA A 38 -14.18 4.00 -7.84
CA ALA A 38 -13.27 3.57 -8.90
C ALA A 38 -13.75 4.08 -10.26
N MET A 39 -12.81 4.19 -11.20
CA MET A 39 -13.14 4.57 -12.57
C MET A 39 -13.63 3.35 -13.34
N VAL A 40 -14.89 3.37 -13.77
CA VAL A 40 -15.53 2.31 -14.56
C VAL A 40 -16.06 2.92 -15.84
N ASN A 41 -15.63 2.41 -17.00
CA ASN A 41 -16.01 2.93 -18.32
C ASN A 41 -15.73 4.43 -18.51
N GLY A 42 -14.73 4.98 -17.83
CA GLY A 42 -14.35 6.40 -17.92
C GLY A 42 -15.14 7.34 -17.00
N GLU A 43 -16.02 6.81 -16.14
CA GLU A 43 -16.77 7.60 -15.15
C GLU A 43 -16.48 7.10 -13.73
N ASP A 44 -16.57 7.99 -12.74
CA ASP A 44 -16.49 7.62 -11.34
C ASP A 44 -17.73 6.80 -10.95
N ALA A 45 -17.50 5.57 -10.48
CA ALA A 45 -18.56 4.66 -10.09
C ALA A 45 -18.51 4.36 -8.60
N VAL A 46 -19.64 4.61 -7.94
CA VAL A 46 -19.83 4.27 -6.52
C VAL A 46 -19.79 2.74 -6.35
N LEU A 47 -18.82 2.27 -5.57
CA LEU A 47 -18.64 0.83 -5.39
C LEU A 47 -19.75 0.23 -4.51
N PRO A 48 -20.33 -0.93 -4.90
CA PRO A 48 -21.21 -1.68 -4.04
C PRO A 48 -20.55 -2.02 -2.70
N TRP A 49 -21.34 -2.06 -1.63
CA TRP A 49 -20.82 -2.30 -0.28
C TRP A 49 -20.04 -3.62 -0.16
N SER A 50 -20.50 -4.67 -0.83
CA SER A 50 -19.81 -5.97 -0.87
C SER A 50 -18.40 -5.87 -1.49
N VAL A 51 -18.23 -5.03 -2.50
CA VAL A 51 -16.92 -4.75 -3.13
C VAL A 51 -16.03 -3.97 -2.17
N ARG A 52 -16.56 -2.94 -1.50
CA ARG A 52 -15.81 -2.18 -0.48
C ARG A 52 -15.31 -3.06 0.65
N LEU A 53 -16.15 -3.99 1.13
CA LEU A 53 -15.75 -4.98 2.15
C LEU A 53 -14.68 -5.95 1.65
N LYS A 54 -14.78 -6.41 0.41
CA LYS A 54 -13.72 -7.23 -0.23
C LYS A 54 -12.40 -6.46 -0.24
N ILE A 55 -12.43 -5.19 -0.66
CA ILE A 55 -11.24 -4.33 -0.71
C ILE A 55 -10.61 -4.18 0.67
N ALA A 56 -11.40 -3.82 1.69
CA ALA A 56 -10.90 -3.68 3.06
C ALA A 56 -10.24 -4.96 3.58
N LYS A 57 -10.85 -6.12 3.32
CA LYS A 57 -10.29 -7.43 3.69
C LYS A 57 -8.98 -7.72 2.97
N GLU A 58 -8.90 -7.45 1.67
CA GLU A 58 -7.69 -7.68 0.89
C GLU A 58 -6.54 -6.74 1.27
N ILE A 59 -6.83 -5.48 1.63
CA ILE A 59 -5.85 -4.56 2.23
C ILE A 59 -5.35 -5.12 3.56
N ALA A 60 -6.26 -5.56 4.45
CA ALA A 60 -5.87 -6.15 5.73
C ALA A 60 -4.96 -7.37 5.53
N ASN A 61 -5.31 -8.27 4.61
CA ASN A 61 -4.48 -9.44 4.26
C ASN A 61 -3.09 -9.01 3.76
N ALA A 62 -3.03 -8.00 2.89
CA ALA A 62 -1.77 -7.46 2.38
C ALA A 62 -0.89 -6.93 3.53
N VAL A 63 -1.46 -6.12 4.42
CA VAL A 63 -0.74 -5.56 5.58
C VAL A 63 -0.28 -6.66 6.55
N THR A 64 -1.16 -7.61 6.88
CA THR A 64 -0.80 -8.77 7.71
C THR A 64 0.33 -9.56 7.08
N TYR A 65 0.32 -9.77 5.77
CA TYR A 65 1.40 -10.45 5.07
C TYR A 65 2.73 -9.70 5.22
N LEU A 66 2.75 -8.36 5.11
CA LEU A 66 3.95 -7.56 5.34
C LEU A 66 4.52 -7.73 6.76
N HIS A 67 3.64 -7.87 7.75
CA HIS A 67 4.04 -7.95 9.16
C HIS A 67 4.42 -9.37 9.61
N THR A 68 3.91 -10.42 8.96
CA THR A 68 3.99 -11.78 9.51
C THR A 68 4.69 -12.80 8.61
N ALA A 69 4.81 -12.53 7.30
CA ALA A 69 5.33 -13.53 6.36
C ALA A 69 6.88 -13.56 6.26
N PHE A 70 7.57 -12.66 6.95
CA PHE A 70 9.01 -12.50 6.88
C PHE A 70 9.63 -12.45 8.30
N PRO A 71 10.89 -12.86 8.49
CA PRO A 71 11.58 -12.76 9.79
C PRO A 71 11.68 -11.32 10.31
N LYS A 72 11.75 -10.36 9.39
CA LYS A 72 11.75 -8.93 9.70
C LYS A 72 10.42 -8.32 9.28
N ILE A 73 9.80 -7.56 10.18
CA ILE A 73 8.54 -6.88 9.92
C ILE A 73 8.77 -5.76 8.90
N ILE A 74 7.91 -5.67 7.89
CA ILE A 74 7.93 -4.59 6.89
C ILE A 74 6.75 -3.65 7.13
N ILE A 75 7.01 -2.39 7.47
CA ILE A 75 5.99 -1.36 7.63
C ILE A 75 5.86 -0.57 6.34
N HIS A 76 4.67 -0.54 5.74
CA HIS A 76 4.42 0.19 4.49
C HIS A 76 4.48 1.72 4.63
N ARG A 77 3.96 2.27 5.74
CA ARG A 77 3.85 3.72 6.08
C ARG A 77 3.07 4.61 5.11
N HIS A 78 2.69 4.14 3.93
CA HIS A 78 1.99 4.94 2.92
C HIS A 78 0.66 4.34 2.44
N ILE A 79 -0.15 3.81 3.35
CA ILE A 79 -1.45 3.22 3.02
C ILE A 79 -2.50 4.33 2.95
N LYS A 80 -3.06 4.55 1.76
CA LYS A 80 -4.15 5.50 1.48
C LYS A 80 -4.87 5.09 0.20
N VAL A 81 -6.08 5.60 -0.01
CA VAL A 81 -6.92 5.25 -1.17
C VAL A 81 -6.21 5.40 -2.52
N THR A 82 -5.40 6.46 -2.71
CA THR A 82 -4.68 6.69 -3.97
C THR A 82 -3.49 5.76 -4.21
N ASN A 83 -3.15 4.91 -3.23
CA ASN A 83 -2.15 3.84 -3.35
C ASN A 83 -2.80 2.44 -3.44
N ILE A 84 -4.13 2.38 -3.56
CA ILE A 84 -4.90 1.15 -3.76
C ILE A 84 -5.38 1.09 -5.22
N PHE A 85 -4.83 0.14 -5.98
CA PHE A 85 -5.27 -0.17 -7.33
C PHE A 85 -6.29 -1.31 -7.32
N LEU A 86 -7.12 -1.37 -8.37
CA LEU A 86 -8.09 -2.43 -8.60
C LEU A 86 -7.89 -3.03 -10.00
N ASP A 87 -7.75 -4.35 -10.05
CA ASP A 87 -7.81 -5.06 -11.33
C ASP A 87 -9.27 -5.23 -11.81
N LYS A 88 -9.45 -5.73 -13.04
CA LYS A 88 -10.77 -6.00 -13.63
C LYS A 88 -11.72 -6.89 -12.80
N ASN A 89 -11.19 -7.66 -11.84
CA ASN A 89 -11.96 -8.55 -10.99
C ASN A 89 -12.26 -7.92 -9.61
N TRP A 90 -12.06 -6.61 -9.47
CA TRP A 90 -12.16 -5.90 -8.20
C TRP A 90 -11.22 -6.46 -7.14
N THR A 91 -10.07 -7.02 -7.55
CA THR A 91 -9.05 -7.46 -6.61
C THR A 91 -8.08 -6.33 -6.35
N THR A 92 -7.85 -6.11 -5.06
CA THR A 92 -7.06 -5.02 -4.52
C THR A 92 -5.58 -5.26 -4.73
N LYS A 93 -4.88 -4.20 -5.11
CA LYS A 93 -3.45 -4.16 -5.34
C LYS A 93 -2.85 -2.98 -4.57
N LEU A 94 -2.32 -3.25 -3.37
CA LEU A 94 -1.57 -2.25 -2.61
C LEU A 94 -0.28 -1.90 -3.35
N SER A 95 0.00 -0.61 -3.47
CA SER A 95 1.13 -0.06 -4.21
C SER A 95 1.90 0.97 -3.38
N ASP A 96 2.98 1.48 -3.95
CA ASP A 96 3.81 2.56 -3.40
C ASP A 96 4.51 2.23 -2.06
N PHE A 97 5.52 1.38 -2.19
CA PHE A 97 6.43 1.00 -1.11
C PHE A 97 7.58 2.01 -0.91
N SER A 98 7.51 3.22 -1.49
CA SER A 98 8.61 4.19 -1.44
C SER A 98 8.97 4.64 -0.03
N LEU A 99 8.00 4.60 0.90
CA LEU A 99 8.19 4.91 2.31
C LEU A 99 8.31 3.66 3.19
N ALA A 100 8.32 2.46 2.61
CA ALA A 100 8.36 1.24 3.40
C ALA A 100 9.69 1.11 4.16
N ILE A 101 9.64 0.63 5.39
CA ILE A 101 10.82 0.36 6.22
C ILE A 101 10.75 -1.07 6.77
N THR A 102 11.90 -1.60 7.14
CA THR A 102 12.01 -2.95 7.72
C THR A 102 12.57 -2.84 9.14
N LEU A 103 11.94 -3.51 10.11
CA LEU A 103 12.44 -3.57 11.47
C LEU A 103 13.65 -4.51 11.57
N PRO A 104 14.53 -4.30 12.57
CA PRO A 104 15.45 -5.35 13.00
C PRO A 104 14.67 -6.64 13.33
N GLU A 105 15.33 -7.78 13.15
CA GLU A 105 14.71 -9.08 13.45
C GLU A 105 14.43 -9.20 14.95
N GLY A 106 13.24 -9.70 15.30
CA GLY A 106 12.80 -9.85 16.69
C GLY A 106 12.30 -8.55 17.36
N GLU A 107 12.39 -7.40 16.70
CA GLU A 107 11.85 -6.13 17.19
C GLU A 107 10.44 -5.89 16.64
N SER A 108 9.57 -5.29 17.46
CA SER A 108 8.23 -4.80 17.07
C SER A 108 8.12 -3.28 17.07
N ARG A 109 9.22 -2.58 17.37
CA ARG A 109 9.30 -1.12 17.41
C ARG A 109 10.52 -0.61 16.67
N ILE A 110 10.40 0.57 16.09
CA ILE A 110 11.53 1.29 15.49
C ILE A 110 11.37 2.79 15.69
N GLU A 111 12.44 3.45 16.12
CA GLU A 111 12.55 4.91 16.09
C GLU A 111 13.16 5.32 14.75
N VAL A 112 12.56 6.31 14.08
CA VAL A 112 13.03 6.78 12.77
C VAL A 112 13.51 8.22 12.84
N GLU A 113 14.43 8.59 11.95
CA GLU A 113 14.98 9.95 11.89
C GLU A 113 13.91 11.00 11.58
N GLY A 114 12.95 10.65 10.71
CA GLY A 114 11.89 11.53 10.26
C GLY A 114 10.54 10.83 10.09
N VAL A 115 9.48 11.53 10.50
CA VAL A 115 8.10 11.11 10.26
C VAL A 115 7.79 11.26 8.77
N GLN A 116 7.34 10.18 8.14
CA GLN A 116 6.91 10.17 6.74
C GLN A 116 5.54 9.51 6.62
N GLY A 117 4.70 10.04 5.73
CA GLY A 117 3.36 9.54 5.47
C GLY A 117 2.46 10.63 4.92
N THR A 118 1.15 10.34 4.84
CA THR A 118 0.14 11.31 4.39
C THR A 118 -0.61 11.89 5.60
N LEU A 119 -0.71 13.22 5.68
CA LEU A 119 -1.49 13.89 6.73
C LEU A 119 -2.95 13.38 6.74
N GLY A 120 -3.50 13.11 7.92
CA GLY A 120 -4.80 12.47 8.09
C GLY A 120 -4.76 10.93 8.13
N TYR A 121 -3.68 10.32 7.62
CA TYR A 121 -3.42 8.87 7.73
C TYR A 121 -2.28 8.54 8.71
N LEU A 122 -1.51 9.55 9.11
CA LEU A 122 -0.45 9.39 10.09
C LEU A 122 -1.02 9.00 11.46
N ASP A 123 -0.47 7.93 12.02
CA ASP A 123 -0.70 7.58 13.41
C ASP A 123 -0.21 8.73 14.33
N PRO A 124 -1.05 9.26 15.24
CA PRO A 124 -0.66 10.38 16.10
C PRO A 124 0.52 10.10 17.03
N LEU A 125 0.66 8.85 17.49
CA LEU A 125 1.78 8.45 18.35
C LEU A 125 3.08 8.47 17.54
N TYR A 126 3.08 7.88 16.34
CA TYR A 126 4.21 7.94 15.42
C TYR A 126 4.58 9.39 15.06
N ASN A 127 3.59 10.24 14.79
CA ASN A 127 3.80 11.64 14.44
C ASN A 127 4.44 12.46 15.59
N SER A 128 4.13 12.14 16.84
CA SER A 128 4.63 12.86 18.02
C SER A 128 5.95 12.31 18.57
N THR A 129 6.17 11.00 18.46
CA THR A 129 7.30 10.31 19.09
C THR A 129 8.38 9.87 18.11
N ARG A 130 8.08 9.82 16.81
CA ARG A 130 8.90 9.16 15.77
C ARG A 130 9.11 7.66 15.99
N VAL A 131 8.32 7.05 16.87
CA VAL A 131 8.34 5.61 17.11
C VAL A 131 7.18 4.97 16.37
N PHE A 132 7.49 3.99 15.52
CA PHE A 132 6.48 3.15 14.88
C PHE A 132 6.40 1.82 15.62
N LEU A 133 5.18 1.42 15.99
CA LEU A 133 4.88 0.12 16.58
C LEU A 133 4.21 -0.76 15.52
N ALA A 134 4.83 -1.89 15.20
CA ALA A 134 4.18 -2.91 14.41
C ALA A 134 3.28 -3.75 15.32
N MET A 135 1.97 -3.65 15.10
CA MET A 135 0.97 -4.57 15.67
C MET A 135 0.78 -5.80 14.78
#